data_AF-A0A970P4Z1-F1
#
_entry.id   AF-A0A970P4Z1-F1
#
_cell.length_a   1.000
_cell.length_b   1.000
_cell.length_c   1.000
_cell.angle_alpha   90.00
_cell.angle_beta   90.00
_cell.angle_gamma   90.00
#
_symmetry.space_group_name_H-M   'P 1'
#
loop_
_entity.id
_entity.type
_entity.pdbx_description
1 polymer ?
#
loop_
_entity_poly.entity_id
_entity_poly.type
_entity_poly.pdbx_seq_one_letter_code
_entity_poly.pdbx_strand_id
1 'polypeptide(L)'
;MTERISRSNCWSGAVGIAAALLFFVPVASAQEDPAGSINVLVEAGRLPEAAGIAAAWAEEQPGHLEALRLCGELCLEVGRYSQSENALRSLLFYYPHDSELLVMLGQALLAQGDYADAREQFEAAIHLAADSAAAYTGLAAVAVEDAQDPGDILSAAEIAINVAPDYAPAHTALGVALRQIGRSDEALDALKRAHELDPEHAPTLYELGLTWELAGEHDLARRAWDRFVRIAPHEPEAWLLQNRLVVTEIEPIMDRAFEARYSPDGTRIAYRSRGPGGWVLFTIPAEGEPQETMVWATEDAIQSIEWSPDGKLLAVAIYGRRQVEGQERPQAVRELLVVPSDGSAQPKVVMQSQYLGEIAWNPATGRIGARHYERRQGWMLVEIDPESGAVEETELPDKRLPYYAPWWSDDGSKLLVARRGSQLPDGSFTYDLLVGPATDLTSAQVVYSSSQLPRRPVFSRDGSIVLFATPGPVSGRISIWAMPSDGSREPVLVDRNAGSYASPSLTPDGRFMLTTREQMLSR
;
A
#
# COMPACT_ATOMS: atom_id res chain seq x y z
N MET A 1 -0.29 16.13 35.39
CA MET A 1 -1.24 15.34 34.59
C MET A 1 -0.54 14.03 34.25
N THR A 2 -0.12 13.29 35.28
CA THR A 2 0.97 12.29 35.17
C THR A 2 0.62 10.97 35.86
N GLU A 3 -0.67 10.67 36.03
CA GLU A 3 -1.12 9.39 36.59
C GLU A 3 -2.61 9.21 36.26
N ARG A 4 -2.89 8.65 35.07
CA ARG A 4 -4.09 7.82 34.74
C ARG A 4 -4.23 7.62 33.23
N ILE A 5 -3.41 6.72 32.69
CA ILE A 5 -3.85 5.80 31.63
C ILE A 5 -3.55 4.39 32.14
N SER A 6 -4.20 4.04 33.25
CA SER A 6 -4.45 2.65 33.58
C SER A 6 -5.76 2.57 34.37
N ARG A 7 -6.55 1.57 34.00
CA ARG A 7 -7.84 1.11 34.58
C ARG A 7 -9.11 1.65 33.93
N SER A 8 -9.71 0.72 33.22
CA SER A 8 -11.11 0.59 32.85
C SER A 8 -12.08 0.70 34.05
N ASN A 9 -13.26 1.22 33.69
CA ASN A 9 -14.58 1.09 34.28
C ASN A 9 -15.03 1.88 35.52
N CYS A 10 -16.29 2.35 35.33
CA CYS A 10 -17.27 2.94 36.24
C CYS A 10 -17.10 4.43 36.54
N TRP A 11 -17.92 5.28 35.91
CA TRP A 11 -18.97 6.05 36.59
C TRP A 11 -20.10 6.40 35.61
N SER A 12 -21.23 5.73 35.79
CA SER A 12 -22.55 6.11 35.27
C SER A 12 -23.04 7.39 35.95
N GLY A 13 -23.46 8.41 35.18
CA GLY A 13 -24.27 9.49 35.75
C GLY A 13 -24.12 10.90 35.15
N ALA A 14 -24.16 11.08 33.83
CA ALA A 14 -24.56 12.35 33.18
C ALA A 14 -24.93 12.13 31.70
N VAL A 15 -25.74 11.09 31.41
CA VAL A 15 -26.15 10.67 30.07
C VAL A 15 -27.34 11.52 29.57
N GLY A 16 -27.17 12.82 29.36
CA GLY A 16 -28.34 13.65 28.99
C GLY A 16 -28.12 14.76 27.98
N ILE A 17 -26.99 15.47 28.02
CA ILE A 17 -26.87 16.76 27.30
C ILE A 17 -25.67 16.82 26.36
N ALA A 18 -24.63 15.98 26.55
CA ALA A 18 -23.45 15.96 25.66
C ALA A 18 -23.68 15.21 24.33
N ALA A 19 -24.70 14.34 24.24
CA ALA A 19 -24.94 13.51 23.05
C ALA A 19 -25.33 14.30 21.78
N ALA A 20 -25.76 15.56 21.93
CA ALA A 20 -26.17 16.39 20.79
C ALA A 20 -25.04 17.24 20.19
N LEU A 21 -23.88 17.37 20.88
CA LEU A 21 -22.72 18.11 20.36
C LEU A 21 -21.68 17.20 19.67
N LEU A 22 -21.82 15.88 19.79
CA LEU A 22 -20.89 14.88 19.23
C LEU A 22 -20.96 14.75 17.70
N PHE A 23 -21.96 15.35 17.03
CA PHE A 23 -22.16 15.20 15.59
C PHE A 23 -21.54 16.30 14.73
N PHE A 24 -21.10 17.42 15.30
CA PHE A 24 -20.48 18.52 14.56
C PHE A 24 -19.56 19.29 15.52
N VAL A 25 -18.25 19.05 15.44
CA VAL A 25 -17.27 20.05 15.89
C VAL A 25 -17.08 20.98 14.68
N PRO A 26 -17.69 22.18 14.66
CA PRO A 26 -17.48 23.10 13.55
C PRO A 26 -16.01 23.51 13.50
N VAL A 27 -15.43 23.60 12.29
CA VAL A 27 -14.04 24.05 12.06
C VAL A 27 -13.71 25.36 12.80
N ALA A 28 -14.71 26.22 13.03
CA ALA A 28 -14.57 27.47 13.79
C ALA A 28 -14.30 27.27 15.30
N SER A 29 -14.80 26.21 15.95
CA SER A 29 -14.51 25.97 17.37
C SER A 29 -13.12 25.37 17.61
N ALA A 30 -12.58 24.67 16.61
CA ALA A 30 -11.22 24.12 16.67
C ALA A 30 -10.13 25.20 16.63
N GLN A 31 -10.41 26.38 16.04
CA GLN A 31 -9.48 27.52 16.06
C GLN A 31 -9.44 28.26 17.40
N GLU A 32 -10.53 28.23 18.19
CA GLU A 32 -10.59 28.93 19.48
C GLU A 32 -10.09 28.08 20.65
N ASP A 33 -10.33 26.76 20.62
CA ASP A 33 -9.81 25.79 21.60
C ASP A 33 -9.40 24.47 20.90
N PRO A 34 -8.18 24.41 20.34
CA PRO A 34 -7.68 23.22 19.65
C PRO A 34 -7.56 22.02 20.60
N ALA A 35 -7.05 22.23 21.81
CA ALA A 35 -6.85 21.18 22.81
C ALA A 35 -8.17 20.54 23.26
N GLY A 36 -9.20 21.35 23.54
CA GLY A 36 -10.53 20.86 23.87
C GLY A 36 -11.15 20.04 22.74
N SER A 37 -10.98 20.49 21.49
CA SER A 37 -11.50 19.79 20.30
C SER A 37 -10.80 18.45 20.08
N ILE A 38 -9.47 18.41 20.22
CA ILE A 38 -8.67 17.18 20.15
C ILE A 38 -9.15 16.17 21.20
N ASN A 39 -9.30 16.59 22.45
CA ASN A 39 -9.75 15.70 23.53
C ASN A 39 -11.12 15.06 23.25
N VAL A 40 -12.08 15.85 22.77
CA VAL A 40 -13.41 15.32 22.39
C VAL A 40 -13.30 14.28 21.27
N LEU A 41 -12.44 14.50 20.28
CA LEU A 41 -12.24 13.57 19.18
C LEU A 41 -11.54 12.28 19.63
N VAL A 42 -10.55 12.39 20.52
CA VAL A 42 -9.87 11.24 21.13
C VAL A 42 -10.86 10.41 21.96
N GLU A 43 -11.68 11.04 22.80
CA GLU A 43 -12.73 10.36 23.57
C GLU A 43 -13.78 9.68 22.66
N ALA A 44 -14.02 10.26 21.49
CA ALA A 44 -14.90 9.69 20.46
C ALA A 44 -14.22 8.62 19.60
N GLY A 45 -12.93 8.32 19.79
CA GLY A 45 -12.15 7.37 18.99
C GLY A 45 -11.84 7.86 17.56
N ARG A 46 -12.03 9.14 17.26
CA ARG A 46 -11.80 9.76 15.94
C ARG A 46 -10.35 10.25 15.82
N LEU A 47 -9.41 9.34 16.06
CA LEU A 47 -7.98 9.63 16.14
C LEU A 47 -7.41 10.33 14.87
N PRO A 48 -7.77 9.93 13.62
CA PRO A 48 -7.23 10.58 12.42
C PRO A 48 -7.60 12.06 12.29
N GLU A 49 -8.77 12.45 12.81
CA GLU A 49 -9.21 13.84 12.81
C GLU A 49 -8.53 14.63 13.92
N ALA A 50 -8.41 14.02 15.11
CA ALA A 50 -7.66 14.60 16.23
C ALA A 50 -6.20 14.89 15.83
N ALA A 51 -5.54 13.94 15.17
CA ALA A 51 -4.19 14.09 14.62
C ALA A 51 -4.12 15.23 13.59
N GLY A 52 -5.14 15.37 12.73
CA GLY A 52 -5.21 16.47 11.76
C GLY A 52 -5.27 17.85 12.41
N ILE A 53 -6.08 18.01 13.48
CA ILE A 53 -6.15 19.27 14.23
C ILE A 53 -4.84 19.52 14.98
N ALA A 54 -4.25 18.50 15.60
CA ALA A 54 -2.98 18.62 16.31
C ALA A 54 -1.84 19.05 15.38
N ALA A 55 -1.75 18.46 14.19
CA ALA A 55 -0.77 18.83 13.17
C ALA A 55 -0.94 20.27 12.69
N ALA A 56 -2.18 20.67 12.35
CA ALA A 56 -2.45 22.05 11.93
C ALA A 56 -2.12 23.06 13.05
N TRP A 57 -2.45 22.75 14.30
CA TRP A 57 -2.12 23.61 15.44
C TRP A 57 -0.62 23.75 15.65
N ALA A 58 0.14 22.66 15.52
CA ALA A 58 1.59 22.67 15.60
C ALA A 58 2.24 23.48 14.45
N GLU A 59 1.69 23.42 13.24
CA GLU A 59 2.14 24.22 12.09
C GLU A 59 1.86 25.72 12.26
N GLU A 60 0.68 26.07 12.76
CA GLU A 60 0.31 27.47 13.05
C GLU A 60 1.15 28.07 14.19
N GLN A 61 1.52 27.24 15.17
CA GLN A 61 2.32 27.66 16.33
C GLN A 61 3.53 26.72 16.57
N PRO A 62 4.61 26.83 15.78
CA PRO A 62 5.74 25.88 15.80
C PRO A 62 6.52 25.77 17.13
N GLY A 63 6.28 26.67 18.09
CA GLY A 63 6.87 26.62 19.43
C GLY A 63 5.92 26.18 20.53
N HIS A 64 4.65 25.86 20.21
CA HIS A 64 3.65 25.49 21.20
C HIS A 64 3.86 24.03 21.63
N LEU A 65 4.47 23.85 22.81
CA LEU A 65 4.95 22.53 23.27
C LEU A 65 3.84 21.48 23.39
N GLU A 66 2.65 21.86 23.84
CA GLU A 66 1.50 20.95 23.92
C GLU A 66 0.97 20.57 22.52
N ALA A 67 1.02 21.50 21.56
CA ALA A 67 0.58 21.22 20.19
C ALA A 67 1.54 20.24 19.51
N LEU A 68 2.85 20.46 19.68
CA LEU A 68 3.87 19.53 19.21
C LEU A 68 3.77 18.16 19.88
N ARG A 69 3.42 18.11 21.18
CA ARG A 69 3.28 16.83 21.90
C ARG A 69 2.09 16.04 21.37
N LEU A 70 0.92 16.66 21.29
CA LEU A 70 -0.28 16.04 20.73
C LEU A 70 -0.08 15.65 19.26
N CYS A 71 0.61 16.47 18.47
CA CYS A 71 0.96 16.14 17.09
C CYS A 71 1.87 14.91 17.03
N GLY A 72 2.96 14.90 17.80
CA GLY A 72 3.90 13.77 17.86
C GLY A 72 3.22 12.46 18.23
N GLU A 73 2.41 12.46 19.29
CA GLU A 73 1.68 11.27 19.80
C GLU A 73 0.58 10.80 18.84
N LEU A 74 -0.35 11.67 18.48
CA LEU A 74 -1.51 11.28 17.68
C LEU A 74 -1.10 10.96 16.24
N CYS A 75 -0.17 11.71 15.65
CA CYS A 75 0.32 11.40 14.31
C CYS A 75 1.09 10.07 14.27
N LEU A 76 1.81 9.72 15.34
CA LEU A 76 2.46 8.41 15.44
C LEU A 76 1.41 7.30 15.49
N GLU A 77 0.40 7.43 16.34
CA GLU A 77 -0.67 6.44 16.52
C GLU A 77 -1.48 6.20 15.24
N VAL A 78 -1.78 7.25 14.48
CA VAL A 78 -2.59 7.13 13.26
C VAL A 78 -1.78 6.80 12.01
N GLY A 79 -0.45 6.77 12.08
CA GLY A 79 0.43 6.43 10.95
C GLY A 79 0.85 7.59 10.06
N ARG A 80 0.83 8.83 10.57
CA ARG A 80 1.34 10.05 9.91
C ARG A 80 2.77 10.35 10.37
N TYR A 81 3.68 9.46 10.02
CA TYR A 81 5.02 9.42 10.63
C TYR A 81 5.87 10.66 10.36
N SER A 82 5.85 11.24 9.14
CA SER A 82 6.62 12.46 8.88
C SER A 82 6.14 13.67 9.70
N GLN A 83 4.83 13.80 9.94
CA GLN A 83 4.29 14.86 10.80
C GLN A 83 4.70 14.64 12.26
N SER A 84 4.63 13.38 12.72
CA SER A 84 5.09 12.99 14.05
C SER A 84 6.58 13.30 14.24
N GLU A 85 7.43 12.89 13.30
CA GLU A 85 8.87 13.14 13.32
C GLU A 85 9.18 14.65 13.47
N ASN A 86 8.56 15.49 12.63
CA ASN A 86 8.81 16.94 12.67
C ASN A 86 8.46 17.53 14.03
N ALA A 87 7.34 17.11 14.61
CA ALA A 87 6.90 17.58 15.92
C ALA A 87 7.80 17.07 17.06
N LEU A 88 8.20 15.79 17.02
CA LEU A 88 9.08 15.16 18.01
C LEU A 88 10.49 15.72 17.97
N ARG A 89 11.08 15.94 16.79
CA ARG A 89 12.38 16.62 16.64
C ARG A 89 12.33 18.05 17.19
N SER A 90 11.22 18.76 16.96
CA SER A 90 11.01 20.09 17.54
C SER A 90 10.91 20.05 19.07
N LEU A 91 10.26 19.04 19.65
CA LEU A 91 10.22 18.85 21.10
C LEU A 91 11.59 18.48 21.68
N LEU A 92 12.35 17.61 21.01
CA LEU A 92 13.69 17.21 21.43
C LEU A 92 14.68 18.38 21.40
N PHE A 93 14.45 19.40 20.58
CA PHE A 93 15.21 20.65 20.68
C PHE A 93 15.05 21.33 22.05
N TYR A 94 13.85 21.31 22.63
CA TYR A 94 13.57 21.87 23.97
C TYR A 94 13.88 20.87 25.09
N TYR A 95 13.73 19.57 24.83
CA TYR A 95 13.89 18.48 25.79
C TYR A 95 14.86 17.40 25.27
N PRO A 96 16.16 17.71 25.11
CA PRO A 96 17.13 16.83 24.44
C PRO A 96 17.50 15.55 25.22
N HIS A 97 16.98 15.40 26.43
CA HIS A 97 17.24 14.25 27.32
C HIS A 97 15.95 13.55 27.74
N ASP A 98 14.87 13.71 26.97
CA ASP A 98 13.63 12.97 27.17
C ASP A 98 13.71 11.65 26.40
N SER A 99 13.92 10.55 27.14
CA SER A 99 14.05 9.21 26.55
C SER A 99 12.75 8.72 25.90
N GLU A 100 11.60 9.18 26.37
CA GLU A 100 10.30 8.78 25.81
C GLU A 100 10.10 9.41 24.44
N LEU A 101 10.46 10.69 24.29
CA LEU A 101 10.45 11.37 23.00
C LEU A 101 11.42 10.74 21.99
N LEU A 102 12.58 10.27 22.44
CA LEU A 102 13.52 9.54 21.58
C LEU A 102 12.95 8.19 21.14
N VAL A 103 12.26 7.46 22.02
CA VAL A 103 11.56 6.21 21.65
C VAL A 103 10.49 6.48 20.61
N MET A 104 9.64 7.49 20.82
CA MET A 104 8.60 7.86 19.86
C MET A 104 9.17 8.28 18.51
N LEU A 105 10.27 9.05 18.51
CA LEU A 105 10.94 9.44 17.27
C LEU A 105 11.53 8.22 16.56
N GLY A 106 12.15 7.30 17.30
CA GLY A 106 12.63 6.03 16.77
C GLY A 106 11.50 5.19 16.16
N GLN A 107 10.31 5.17 16.75
CA GLN A 107 9.12 4.50 16.21
C GLN A 107 8.64 5.14 14.89
N ALA A 108 8.57 6.47 14.84
CA ALA A 108 8.20 7.19 13.61
C ALA A 108 9.19 6.92 12.47
N LEU A 109 10.49 6.94 12.76
CA LEU A 109 11.56 6.68 11.78
C LEU A 109 11.57 5.22 11.31
N LEU A 110 11.38 4.28 12.23
CA LEU A 110 11.26 2.86 11.90
C LEU A 110 10.12 2.61 10.92
N ALA A 111 8.95 3.22 11.16
CA ALA A 111 7.79 3.06 10.31
C ALA A 111 7.94 3.71 8.91
N GLN A 112 8.76 4.76 8.79
CA GLN A 112 9.16 5.37 7.51
C GLN A 112 10.23 4.56 6.76
N GLY A 113 10.83 3.56 7.40
CA GLY A 113 11.93 2.75 6.83
C GLY A 113 13.33 3.33 7.04
N ASP A 114 13.46 4.40 7.83
CA ASP A 114 14.74 5.05 8.14
C ASP A 114 15.45 4.34 9.31
N TYR A 115 15.83 3.08 9.07
CA TYR A 115 16.33 2.16 10.10
C TYR A 115 17.61 2.65 10.81
N ALA A 116 18.48 3.37 10.10
CA ALA A 116 19.72 3.88 10.67
C ALA A 116 19.44 4.97 11.73
N ASP A 117 18.62 5.95 11.39
CA ASP A 117 18.24 7.03 12.31
C ASP A 117 17.37 6.48 13.44
N ALA A 118 16.45 5.55 13.15
CA ALA A 118 15.64 4.87 14.17
C ALA A 118 16.52 4.17 15.21
N ARG A 119 17.54 3.42 14.76
CA ARG A 119 18.52 2.77 15.65
C ARG A 119 19.21 3.79 16.56
N GLU A 120 19.70 4.89 15.99
CA GLU A 120 20.38 5.94 16.75
C GLU A 120 19.47 6.50 17.87
N GLN A 121 18.19 6.74 17.57
CA GLN A 121 17.27 7.26 18.58
C GLN A 121 16.96 6.25 19.69
N PHE A 122 16.80 4.97 19.36
CA PHE A 122 16.61 3.93 20.37
C PHE A 122 17.85 3.72 21.24
N GLU A 123 19.05 3.73 20.65
CA GLU A 123 20.32 3.67 21.39
C GLU A 123 20.48 4.89 22.31
N ALA A 124 20.16 6.10 21.82
CA ALA A 124 20.16 7.31 22.62
C ALA A 124 19.16 7.22 23.78
N ALA A 125 17.95 6.68 23.55
CA ALA A 125 16.97 6.44 24.60
C ALA A 125 17.49 5.46 25.67
N ILE A 126 18.16 4.38 25.26
CA ILE A 126 18.77 3.39 26.17
C ILE A 126 19.92 4.02 26.98
N HIS A 127 20.72 4.89 26.36
CA HIS A 127 21.79 5.60 27.05
C HIS A 127 21.25 6.52 28.16
N LEU A 128 20.06 7.09 27.98
CA LEU A 128 19.40 7.92 28.99
C LEU A 128 18.63 7.08 30.02
N ALA A 129 17.98 5.99 29.58
CA ALA A 129 17.16 5.10 30.39
C ALA A 129 17.41 3.63 30.00
N ALA A 130 18.38 3.00 30.68
CA ALA A 130 18.80 1.63 30.42
C ALA A 130 17.73 0.57 30.77
N ASP A 131 16.63 0.97 31.40
CA ASP A 131 15.46 0.17 31.73
C ASP A 131 14.26 0.46 30.79
N SER A 132 14.51 1.01 29.60
CA SER A 132 13.46 1.21 28.59
C SER A 132 13.22 -0.06 27.76
N ALA A 133 12.25 -0.88 28.19
CA ALA A 133 11.82 -2.05 27.42
C ALA A 133 11.29 -1.69 26.02
N ALA A 134 10.68 -0.51 25.88
CA ALA A 134 10.20 0.02 24.60
C ALA A 134 11.37 0.31 23.64
N ALA A 135 12.47 0.90 24.11
CA ALA A 135 13.64 1.17 23.28
C ALA A 135 14.33 -0.12 22.81
N TYR A 136 14.50 -1.11 23.70
CA TYR A 136 15.04 -2.42 23.31
C TYR A 136 14.13 -3.17 22.33
N THR A 137 12.82 -3.09 22.51
CA THR A 137 11.86 -3.65 21.54
C THR A 137 11.96 -2.92 20.19
N GLY A 138 12.15 -1.60 20.21
CA GLY A 138 12.42 -0.80 19.01
C GLY A 138 13.69 -1.24 18.27
N LEU A 139 14.78 -1.51 18.99
CA LEU A 139 16.01 -2.08 18.40
C LEU A 139 15.78 -3.46 17.79
N ALA A 140 15.01 -4.33 18.46
CA ALA A 140 14.66 -5.64 17.91
C ALA A 140 13.87 -5.50 16.60
N ALA A 141 12.91 -4.56 16.55
CA ALA A 141 12.15 -4.29 15.33
C ALA A 141 13.01 -3.71 14.20
N VAL A 142 13.93 -2.79 14.52
CA VAL A 142 14.93 -2.31 13.53
C VAL A 142 15.77 -3.47 12.99
N ALA A 143 16.22 -4.38 13.84
CA ALA A 143 17.04 -5.53 13.42
C ALA A 143 16.27 -6.52 12.53
N VAL A 144 14.97 -6.71 12.76
CA VAL A 144 14.07 -7.47 11.88
C VAL A 144 14.03 -6.84 10.48
N GLU A 145 13.91 -5.52 10.42
CA GLU A 145 13.65 -4.79 9.18
C GLU A 145 14.92 -4.57 8.33
N ASP A 146 16.04 -4.27 8.98
CA ASP A 146 17.36 -4.04 8.37
C ASP A 146 18.08 -5.33 7.95
N ALA A 147 17.38 -6.48 7.97
CA ALA A 147 17.90 -7.80 7.62
C ALA A 147 19.21 -8.17 8.36
N GLN A 148 19.33 -7.72 9.61
CA GLN A 148 20.48 -7.99 10.47
C GLN A 148 20.48 -9.45 10.96
N ASP A 149 21.58 -9.86 11.60
CA ASP A 149 21.70 -11.19 12.19
C ASP A 149 20.53 -11.43 13.16
N PRO A 150 19.78 -12.54 13.03
CA PRO A 150 18.72 -12.89 13.98
C PRO A 150 19.15 -12.92 15.45
N GLY A 151 20.45 -13.07 15.72
CA GLY A 151 21.02 -12.97 17.06
C GLY A 151 20.84 -11.60 17.72
N ASP A 152 20.86 -10.50 16.95
CA ASP A 152 20.68 -9.15 17.48
C ASP A 152 19.23 -8.91 17.91
N ILE A 153 18.27 -9.43 17.13
CA ILE A 153 16.83 -9.39 17.45
C ILE A 153 16.58 -10.15 18.76
N LEU A 154 17.13 -11.36 18.86
CA LEU A 154 16.98 -12.22 20.04
C LEU A 154 17.54 -11.54 21.29
N SER A 155 18.77 -11.01 21.21
CA SER A 155 19.43 -10.30 22.31
C SER A 155 18.62 -9.10 22.79
N ALA A 156 18.17 -8.25 21.86
CA ALA A 156 17.39 -7.06 22.20
C ALA A 156 16.03 -7.42 22.84
N ALA A 157 15.33 -8.45 22.31
CA ALA A 157 14.07 -8.93 22.88
C ALA A 157 14.26 -9.55 24.28
N GLU A 158 15.31 -10.34 24.50
CA GLU A 158 15.64 -10.91 25.81
C GLU A 158 15.95 -9.82 26.85
N ILE A 159 16.70 -8.78 26.47
CA ILE A 159 16.95 -7.63 27.35
C ILE A 159 15.64 -6.91 27.67
N ALA A 160 14.79 -6.66 26.68
CA ALA A 160 13.49 -6.01 26.91
C ALA A 160 12.62 -6.80 27.90
N ILE A 161 12.59 -8.13 27.80
CA ILE A 161 11.87 -9.01 28.74
C ILE A 161 12.51 -8.98 30.13
N ASN A 162 13.85 -8.98 30.23
CA ASN A 162 14.53 -8.90 31.52
C ASN A 162 14.23 -7.58 32.26
N VAL A 163 14.12 -6.50 31.49
CA VAL A 163 13.78 -5.17 31.99
C VAL A 163 12.29 -5.09 32.39
N ALA A 164 11.39 -5.59 31.54
CA ALA A 164 9.95 -5.59 31.78
C ALA A 164 9.32 -6.95 31.40
N PRO A 165 9.23 -7.90 32.35
CA PRO A 165 8.79 -9.26 32.07
C PRO A 165 7.36 -9.40 31.55
N ASP A 166 6.50 -8.43 31.85
CA ASP A 166 5.09 -8.41 31.43
C ASP A 166 4.83 -7.44 30.26
N TYR A 167 5.87 -7.02 29.53
CA TYR A 167 5.74 -6.16 28.37
C TYR A 167 5.45 -6.98 27.10
N ALA A 168 4.19 -7.01 26.67
CA ALA A 168 3.71 -7.80 25.54
C ALA A 168 4.49 -7.57 24.22
N PRO A 169 4.88 -6.33 23.85
CA PRO A 169 5.66 -6.09 22.63
C PRO A 169 7.03 -6.79 22.63
N ALA A 170 7.69 -6.92 23.78
CA ALA A 170 8.98 -7.62 23.89
C ALA A 170 8.83 -9.13 23.65
N HIS A 171 7.78 -9.75 24.17
CA HIS A 171 7.45 -11.16 23.88
C HIS A 171 7.08 -11.37 22.41
N THR A 172 6.47 -10.37 21.78
CA THR A 172 6.20 -10.41 20.32
C THR A 172 7.49 -10.40 19.52
N ALA A 173 8.42 -9.48 19.86
CA ALA A 173 9.74 -9.41 19.22
C ALA A 173 10.54 -10.71 19.39
N LEU A 174 10.49 -11.32 20.58
CA LEU A 174 11.11 -12.63 20.84
C LEU A 174 10.51 -13.71 19.93
N GLY A 175 9.19 -13.74 19.78
CA GLY A 175 8.49 -14.65 18.88
C GLY A 175 8.94 -14.52 17.42
N VAL A 176 9.04 -13.29 16.93
CA VAL A 176 9.54 -13.01 15.58
C VAL A 176 10.99 -13.49 15.40
N ALA A 177 11.87 -13.20 16.35
CA ALA A 177 13.27 -13.62 16.33
C ALA A 177 13.41 -15.15 16.26
N LEU A 178 12.71 -15.85 17.16
CA LEU A 178 12.73 -17.32 17.25
C LEU A 178 12.22 -17.97 15.96
N ARG A 179 11.19 -17.40 15.35
CA ARG A 179 10.67 -17.89 14.07
C ARG A 179 11.67 -17.70 12.94
N GLN A 180 12.37 -16.57 12.87
CA GLN A 180 13.38 -16.32 11.84
C GLN A 180 14.56 -17.30 11.92
N ILE A 181 14.94 -17.75 13.12
CA ILE A 181 15.97 -18.79 13.31
C ILE A 181 15.42 -20.23 13.24
N GLY A 182 14.16 -20.42 12.84
CA GLY A 182 13.54 -21.74 12.64
C GLY A 182 13.10 -22.45 13.91
N ARG A 183 13.05 -21.76 15.06
CA ARG A 183 12.57 -22.28 16.35
C ARG A 183 11.07 -22.00 16.51
N SER A 184 10.26 -22.58 15.61
CA SER A 184 8.83 -22.27 15.49
C SER A 184 8.00 -22.58 16.74
N ASP A 185 8.29 -23.66 17.47
CA ASP A 185 7.55 -24.01 18.69
C ASP A 185 7.75 -22.96 19.79
N GLU A 186 8.99 -22.52 20.00
CA GLU A 186 9.34 -21.52 21.00
C GLU A 186 8.83 -20.13 20.60
N ALA A 187 8.84 -19.83 19.30
CA ALA A 187 8.21 -18.63 18.76
C ALA A 187 6.73 -18.57 19.12
N LEU A 188 6.03 -19.70 18.99
CA LEU A 188 4.61 -19.77 19.30
C LEU A 188 4.34 -19.58 20.80
N ASP A 189 5.19 -20.12 21.68
CA ASP A 189 5.06 -19.93 23.12
C ASP A 189 5.30 -18.47 23.53
N ALA A 190 6.30 -17.80 22.96
CA ALA A 190 6.54 -16.38 23.17
C ALA A 190 5.36 -15.51 22.68
N LEU A 191 4.82 -15.80 21.49
CA LEU A 191 3.68 -15.07 20.95
C LEU A 191 2.38 -15.32 21.73
N LYS A 192 2.16 -16.53 22.25
CA LYS A 192 1.05 -16.80 23.17
C LYS A 192 1.19 -16.01 24.46
N ARG A 193 2.41 -15.92 25.01
CA ARG A 193 2.67 -15.09 26.20
C ARG A 193 2.38 -13.62 25.94
N ALA A 194 2.80 -13.09 24.78
CA ALA A 194 2.45 -11.73 24.37
C ALA A 194 0.91 -11.54 24.31
N HIS A 195 0.18 -12.50 23.74
CA HIS A 195 -1.27 -12.43 23.63
C HIS A 195 -2.00 -12.56 24.97
N GLU A 196 -1.45 -13.31 25.93
CA GLU A 196 -1.98 -13.37 27.30
C GLU A 196 -1.81 -12.02 28.03
N LEU A 197 -0.68 -11.35 27.81
CA LEU A 197 -0.38 -10.06 28.40
C LEU A 197 -1.23 -8.93 27.80
N ASP A 198 -1.40 -8.94 26.47
CA ASP A 198 -2.27 -8.02 25.76
C ASP A 198 -3.07 -8.74 24.64
N PRO A 199 -4.34 -9.09 24.91
CA PRO A 199 -5.19 -9.78 23.94
C PRO A 199 -5.59 -8.96 22.72
N GLU A 200 -5.40 -7.64 22.74
CA GLU A 200 -5.79 -6.72 21.67
C GLU A 200 -4.60 -6.10 20.94
N HIS A 201 -3.37 -6.49 21.30
CA HIS A 201 -2.17 -6.07 20.58
C HIS A 201 -2.16 -6.60 19.14
N ALA A 202 -2.46 -5.72 18.19
CA ALA A 202 -2.62 -6.05 16.78
C ALA A 202 -1.36 -6.72 16.17
N PRO A 203 -0.12 -6.24 16.41
CA PRO A 203 1.08 -6.92 15.91
C PRO A 203 1.20 -8.36 16.42
N THR A 204 0.85 -8.64 17.68
CA THR A 204 0.90 -10.03 18.20
C THR A 204 -0.09 -10.93 17.48
N LEU A 205 -1.32 -10.46 17.22
CA LEU A 205 -2.34 -11.25 16.52
C LEU A 205 -1.94 -11.55 15.08
N TYR A 206 -1.34 -10.58 14.40
CA TYR A 206 -0.77 -10.75 13.06
C TYR A 206 0.32 -11.84 13.07
N GLU A 207 1.27 -11.73 14.00
CA GLU A 207 2.43 -12.62 14.11
C GLU A 207 2.06 -14.03 14.57
N LEU A 208 1.08 -14.16 15.45
CA LEU A 208 0.49 -15.44 15.82
C LEU A 208 -0.11 -16.14 14.62
N GLY A 209 -0.88 -15.42 13.80
CA GLY A 209 -1.49 -16.02 12.63
C GLY A 209 -0.45 -16.48 11.59
N LEU A 210 0.61 -15.69 11.36
CA LEU A 210 1.73 -16.11 10.52
C LEU A 210 2.42 -17.38 11.04
N THR A 211 2.62 -17.46 12.35
CA THR A 211 3.32 -18.60 12.98
C THR A 211 2.47 -19.86 12.97
N TRP A 212 1.16 -19.75 13.22
CA TRP A 212 0.21 -20.86 13.10
C TRP A 212 0.07 -21.36 11.66
N GLU A 213 0.07 -20.45 10.68
CA GLU A 213 0.03 -20.84 9.26
C GLU A 213 1.25 -21.68 8.88
N LEU A 214 2.45 -21.27 9.30
CA LEU A 214 3.68 -22.05 9.06
C LEU A 214 3.68 -23.40 9.77
N ALA A 215 2.98 -23.52 10.90
CA ALA A 215 2.80 -24.77 11.62
C ALA A 215 1.70 -25.68 11.01
N GLY A 216 0.97 -25.21 9.99
CA GLY A 216 -0.15 -25.94 9.37
C GLY A 216 -1.47 -25.81 10.15
N GLU A 217 -1.54 -24.96 11.17
CA GLU A 217 -2.70 -24.75 12.03
C GLU A 217 -3.63 -23.66 11.47
N HIS A 218 -4.13 -23.88 10.26
CA HIS A 218 -4.86 -22.89 9.46
C HIS A 218 -6.09 -22.28 10.17
N ASP A 219 -6.82 -23.06 10.97
CA ASP A 219 -7.99 -22.57 11.73
C ASP A 219 -7.61 -21.59 12.84
N LEU A 220 -6.46 -21.81 13.48
CA LEU A 220 -5.93 -20.89 14.49
C LEU A 220 -5.40 -19.63 13.84
N ALA A 221 -4.68 -19.77 12.72
CA ALA A 221 -4.19 -18.65 11.93
C ALA A 221 -5.32 -17.71 11.51
N ARG A 222 -6.39 -18.28 10.93
CA ARG A 222 -7.57 -17.53 10.50
C ARG A 222 -8.23 -16.76 11.65
N ARG A 223 -8.42 -17.39 12.82
CA ARG A 223 -9.03 -16.72 13.98
C ARG A 223 -8.19 -15.55 14.50
N ALA A 224 -6.87 -15.70 14.50
CA ALA A 224 -5.94 -14.64 14.92
C ALA A 224 -6.05 -13.45 13.97
N TRP A 225 -6.00 -13.72 12.67
CA TRP A 225 -6.10 -12.73 11.61
C TRP A 225 -7.48 -12.07 11.55
N ASP A 226 -8.58 -12.81 11.72
CA ASP A 226 -9.92 -12.24 11.82
C ASP A 226 -10.03 -11.24 12.97
N ARG A 227 -9.33 -11.51 14.09
CA ARG A 227 -9.30 -10.60 15.24
C ARG A 227 -8.42 -9.38 14.97
N PHE A 228 -7.24 -9.58 14.40
CA PHE A 228 -6.37 -8.50 13.94
C PHE A 228 -7.11 -7.53 13.02
N VAL A 229 -7.79 -8.07 12.01
CA VAL A 229 -8.60 -7.32 11.05
C VAL A 229 -9.72 -6.51 11.72
N ARG A 230 -10.34 -7.02 12.78
CA ARG A 230 -11.36 -6.26 13.53
C ARG A 230 -10.77 -5.11 14.35
N ILE A 231 -9.58 -5.30 14.89
CA ILE A 231 -8.91 -4.31 15.76
C ILE A 231 -8.26 -3.22 14.91
N ALA A 232 -7.67 -3.59 13.79
CA ALA A 232 -6.87 -2.71 12.96
C ALA A 232 -7.32 -2.79 11.48
N PRO A 233 -8.60 -2.50 11.16
CA PRO A 233 -9.18 -2.70 9.83
C PRO A 233 -8.57 -1.82 8.74
N HIS A 234 -7.87 -0.75 9.14
CA HIS A 234 -7.19 0.18 8.26
C HIS A 234 -5.67 -0.06 8.20
N GLU A 235 -5.18 -1.12 8.84
CA GLU A 235 -3.82 -1.58 8.60
C GLU A 235 -3.74 -2.27 7.24
N PRO A 236 -2.73 -1.96 6.43
CA PRO A 236 -2.55 -2.63 5.15
C PRO A 236 -2.46 -4.15 5.28
N GLU A 237 -1.86 -4.66 6.36
CA GLU A 237 -1.83 -6.09 6.68
C GLU A 237 -3.24 -6.65 6.91
N ALA A 238 -4.19 -5.86 7.41
CA ALA A 238 -5.55 -6.35 7.66
C ALA A 238 -6.26 -6.57 6.33
N TRP A 239 -6.09 -5.62 5.42
CA TRP A 239 -6.48 -5.79 4.04
C TRP A 239 -5.78 -7.03 3.45
N LEU A 240 -4.48 -7.23 3.66
CA LEU A 240 -3.76 -8.43 3.18
C LEU A 240 -4.21 -9.75 3.79
N LEU A 241 -4.70 -9.78 5.02
CA LEU A 241 -5.14 -11.02 5.64
C LEU A 241 -6.55 -11.39 5.24
N GLN A 242 -7.42 -10.38 5.06
CA GLN A 242 -8.65 -10.55 4.30
C GLN A 242 -8.36 -10.98 2.85
N ASN A 243 -7.22 -10.48 2.35
CA ASN A 243 -6.43 -10.63 1.11
C ASN A 243 -5.83 -11.99 0.71
N ARG A 244 -5.59 -12.86 1.69
CA ARG A 244 -4.55 -13.90 1.59
C ARG A 244 -5.18 -15.25 1.27
N LEU A 245 -4.91 -15.66 0.01
CA LEU A 245 -4.95 -17.02 -0.57
C LEU A 245 -6.22 -17.48 -1.32
N VAL A 246 -6.15 -17.40 -2.66
CA VAL A 246 -6.60 -18.46 -3.59
C VAL A 246 -5.56 -18.55 -4.73
N VAL A 247 -4.46 -19.27 -4.51
CA VAL A 247 -3.59 -19.76 -5.61
C VAL A 247 -3.10 -21.16 -5.27
N THR A 248 -4.00 -22.08 -4.92
CA THR A 248 -3.65 -23.50 -4.76
C THR A 248 -4.09 -24.34 -5.96
N GLU A 249 -5.08 -23.91 -6.74
CA GLU A 249 -5.57 -24.66 -7.91
C GLU A 249 -5.00 -24.16 -9.26
N ILE A 250 -4.66 -22.87 -9.38
CA ILE A 250 -4.18 -22.24 -10.64
C ILE A 250 -2.64 -22.08 -10.66
N GLU A 251 -1.95 -22.40 -9.56
CA GLU A 251 -0.50 -22.20 -9.37
C GLU A 251 0.37 -22.66 -10.56
N PRO A 252 0.14 -23.85 -11.17
CA PRO A 252 0.95 -24.31 -12.30
C PRO A 252 0.81 -23.45 -13.58
N ILE A 253 -0.35 -22.82 -13.78
CA ILE A 253 -0.58 -21.89 -14.90
C ILE A 253 0.05 -20.53 -14.58
N MET A 254 -0.04 -20.11 -13.32
CA MET A 254 0.48 -18.83 -12.86
C MET A 254 2.01 -18.74 -12.95
N ASP A 255 2.72 -19.87 -12.88
CA ASP A 255 4.18 -19.94 -13.07
C ASP A 255 4.65 -19.44 -14.45
N ARG A 256 3.80 -19.54 -15.49
CA ARG A 256 4.10 -19.08 -16.86
C ARG A 256 3.28 -17.87 -17.30
N ALA A 257 2.42 -17.37 -16.40
CA ALA A 257 1.57 -16.23 -16.65
C ALA A 257 2.32 -14.93 -16.36
N PHE A 258 2.18 -13.97 -17.25
CA PHE A 258 2.56 -12.59 -17.04
C PHE A 258 1.29 -11.77 -16.89
N GLU A 259 1.29 -10.85 -15.92
CA GLU A 259 0.24 -9.83 -15.77
C GLU A 259 -1.18 -10.42 -15.75
N ALA A 260 -1.44 -11.31 -14.81
CA ALA A 260 -2.75 -11.90 -14.66
C ALA A 260 -3.73 -10.93 -13.98
N ARG A 261 -4.97 -10.87 -14.49
CA ARG A 261 -6.03 -9.99 -13.97
C ARG A 261 -7.37 -10.68 -13.90
N TYR A 262 -8.06 -10.56 -12.77
CA TYR A 262 -9.44 -10.98 -12.64
C TYR A 262 -10.36 -10.13 -13.53
N SER A 263 -11.40 -10.77 -14.07
CA SER A 263 -12.54 -10.05 -14.65
C SER A 263 -13.28 -9.27 -13.55
N PRO A 264 -14.09 -8.25 -13.89
CA PRO A 264 -14.82 -7.47 -12.88
C PRO A 264 -15.83 -8.27 -12.06
N ASP A 265 -16.39 -9.33 -12.65
CA ASP A 265 -17.21 -10.34 -11.96
C ASP A 265 -16.38 -11.47 -11.34
N GLY A 266 -15.08 -11.51 -11.66
CA GLY A 266 -14.01 -12.43 -11.28
C GLY A 266 -14.35 -13.88 -11.34
N THR A 267 -15.22 -14.23 -12.26
CA THR A 267 -15.40 -15.61 -12.68
C THR A 267 -14.26 -16.06 -13.60
N ARG A 268 -13.45 -15.13 -14.11
CA ARG A 268 -12.35 -15.40 -15.05
C ARG A 268 -11.09 -14.62 -14.68
N ILE A 269 -9.95 -15.13 -15.15
CA ILE A 269 -8.65 -14.45 -15.12
C ILE A 269 -8.14 -14.37 -16.55
N ALA A 270 -7.69 -13.19 -16.97
CA ALA A 270 -6.93 -12.99 -18.21
C ALA A 270 -5.45 -12.90 -17.87
N TYR A 271 -4.60 -13.53 -18.67
CA TYR A 271 -3.15 -13.39 -18.55
C TYR A 271 -2.49 -13.54 -19.91
N ARG A 272 -1.25 -13.05 -20.03
CA ARG A 272 -0.43 -13.27 -21.21
C ARG A 272 0.67 -14.27 -20.90
N SER A 273 0.99 -15.12 -21.86
CA SER A 273 2.09 -16.09 -21.76
C SER A 273 2.98 -15.99 -22.99
N ARG A 274 4.25 -16.36 -22.84
CA ARG A 274 5.23 -16.34 -23.93
C ARG A 274 5.52 -17.76 -24.39
N GLY A 275 5.24 -18.03 -25.65
CA GLY A 275 5.50 -19.31 -26.31
C GLY A 275 6.54 -19.20 -27.45
N PRO A 276 6.84 -20.32 -28.12
CA PRO A 276 7.79 -20.36 -29.25
C PRO A 276 7.41 -19.43 -30.42
N GLY A 277 6.12 -19.17 -30.61
CA GLY A 277 5.58 -18.34 -31.69
C GLY A 277 5.29 -16.88 -31.31
N GLY A 278 5.68 -16.43 -30.11
CA GLY A 278 5.42 -15.08 -29.63
C GLY A 278 4.59 -15.04 -28.34
N TRP A 279 3.72 -14.05 -28.23
CA TRP A 279 2.84 -13.82 -27.09
C TRP A 279 1.45 -14.39 -27.36
N VAL A 280 0.86 -14.98 -26.32
CA VAL A 280 -0.50 -15.52 -26.35
C VAL A 280 -1.27 -14.93 -25.18
N LEU A 281 -2.49 -14.48 -25.46
CA LEU A 281 -3.47 -14.02 -24.49
C LEU A 281 -4.44 -15.15 -24.20
N PHE A 282 -4.62 -15.46 -22.92
CA PHE A 282 -5.51 -16.50 -22.44
C PHE A 282 -6.54 -15.92 -21.48
N THR A 283 -7.70 -16.58 -21.40
CA THR A 283 -8.60 -16.50 -20.26
C THR A 283 -8.80 -17.88 -19.65
N ILE A 284 -8.92 -17.93 -18.32
CA ILE A 284 -9.21 -19.14 -17.55
C ILE A 284 -10.37 -18.86 -16.58
N PRO A 285 -11.17 -19.88 -16.22
CA PRO A 285 -12.04 -19.79 -15.06
C PRO A 285 -11.24 -19.47 -13.79
N ALA A 286 -11.81 -18.63 -12.92
CA ALA A 286 -11.22 -18.31 -11.62
C ALA A 286 -11.43 -19.43 -10.58
N GLU A 287 -12.48 -20.24 -10.76
CA GLU A 287 -12.82 -21.36 -9.89
C GLU A 287 -13.09 -22.61 -10.72
N GLY A 288 -12.82 -23.79 -10.13
CA GLY A 288 -13.03 -25.08 -10.76
C GLY A 288 -11.87 -25.49 -11.68
N GLU A 289 -12.15 -26.42 -12.60
CA GLU A 289 -11.13 -26.95 -13.52
C GLU A 289 -10.54 -25.82 -14.38
N PRO A 290 -9.22 -25.56 -14.31
CA PRO A 290 -8.60 -24.42 -14.95
C PRO A 290 -8.39 -24.68 -16.44
N GLN A 291 -9.46 -24.59 -17.21
CA GLN A 291 -9.43 -24.78 -18.66
C GLN A 291 -9.04 -23.48 -19.37
N GLU A 292 -7.83 -23.45 -19.95
CA GLU A 292 -7.34 -22.32 -20.74
C GLU A 292 -8.13 -22.14 -22.03
N THR A 293 -8.65 -20.93 -22.23
CA THR A 293 -9.22 -20.45 -23.49
C THR A 293 -8.22 -19.51 -24.14
N MET A 294 -7.67 -19.91 -25.29
CA MET A 294 -6.81 -19.03 -26.09
C MET A 294 -7.67 -17.93 -26.71
N VAL A 295 -7.44 -16.69 -26.30
CA VAL A 295 -8.15 -15.52 -26.82
C VAL A 295 -7.51 -15.02 -28.11
N TRP A 296 -6.18 -14.87 -28.10
CA TRP A 296 -5.45 -14.30 -29.22
C TRP A 296 -3.95 -14.63 -29.15
N ALA A 297 -3.27 -14.70 -30.29
CA ALA A 297 -1.82 -14.90 -30.37
C ALA A 297 -1.19 -13.90 -31.35
N THR A 298 0.02 -13.43 -31.03
CA THR A 298 0.76 -12.44 -31.82
C THR A 298 2.26 -12.57 -31.65
N GLU A 299 3.03 -12.17 -32.67
CA GLU A 299 4.48 -12.04 -32.55
C GLU A 299 4.89 -10.77 -31.78
N ASP A 300 4.00 -9.77 -31.72
CA ASP A 300 4.26 -8.51 -31.03
C ASP A 300 4.20 -8.65 -29.50
N ALA A 301 4.95 -7.81 -28.81
CA ALA A 301 5.00 -7.87 -27.36
C ALA A 301 3.73 -7.29 -26.74
N ILE A 302 2.92 -8.14 -26.08
CA ILE A 302 1.82 -7.67 -25.24
C ILE A 302 2.39 -6.98 -24.00
N GLN A 303 2.11 -5.69 -23.85
CA GLN A 303 2.65 -4.83 -22.78
C GLN A 303 1.70 -4.70 -21.59
N SER A 304 0.40 -4.67 -21.85
CA SER A 304 -0.64 -4.44 -20.83
C SER A 304 -1.95 -5.08 -21.27
N ILE A 305 -2.71 -5.60 -20.31
CA ILE A 305 -4.07 -6.13 -20.54
C ILE A 305 -5.02 -5.57 -19.48
N GLU A 306 -6.24 -5.19 -19.89
CA GLU A 306 -7.28 -4.68 -18.99
C GLU A 306 -8.66 -5.14 -19.41
N TRP A 307 -9.46 -5.60 -18.46
CA TRP A 307 -10.85 -6.00 -18.68
C TRP A 307 -11.76 -4.80 -18.85
N SER A 308 -12.68 -4.88 -19.82
CA SER A 308 -13.80 -3.95 -19.86
C SER A 308 -14.66 -4.10 -18.61
N PRO A 309 -15.37 -3.05 -18.16
CA PRO A 309 -16.19 -3.09 -16.95
C PRO A 309 -17.27 -4.17 -16.97
N ASP A 310 -17.77 -4.55 -18.15
CA ASP A 310 -18.76 -5.62 -18.33
C ASP A 310 -18.14 -7.02 -18.48
N GLY A 311 -16.81 -7.13 -18.43
CA GLY A 311 -16.05 -8.36 -18.56
C GLY A 311 -16.09 -8.98 -19.96
N LYS A 312 -16.63 -8.33 -20.98
CA LYS A 312 -16.77 -8.94 -22.32
C LYS A 312 -15.55 -8.73 -23.20
N LEU A 313 -14.82 -7.65 -23.01
CA LEU A 313 -13.70 -7.23 -23.84
C LEU A 313 -12.42 -7.15 -23.01
N LEU A 314 -11.29 -7.29 -23.70
CA LEU A 314 -9.95 -6.99 -23.20
C LEU A 314 -9.38 -5.86 -24.05
N ALA A 315 -8.97 -4.78 -23.40
CA ALA A 315 -8.09 -3.78 -23.99
C ALA A 315 -6.65 -4.29 -23.87
N VAL A 316 -5.93 -4.28 -24.99
CA VAL A 316 -4.60 -4.87 -25.10
C VAL A 316 -3.66 -3.85 -25.74
N ALA A 317 -2.62 -3.45 -25.00
CA ALA A 317 -1.55 -2.62 -25.55
C ALA A 317 -0.43 -3.53 -26.04
N ILE A 318 -0.05 -3.41 -27.32
CA ILE A 318 1.09 -4.14 -27.89
C ILE A 318 2.20 -3.21 -28.33
N TYR A 319 3.40 -3.77 -28.40
CA TYR A 319 4.58 -3.12 -28.96
C TYR A 319 5.18 -4.01 -30.04
N GLY A 320 5.26 -3.46 -31.24
CA GLY A 320 5.77 -4.14 -32.42
C GLY A 320 6.72 -3.28 -33.24
N ARG A 321 7.26 -3.87 -34.30
CA ARG A 321 8.00 -3.14 -35.33
C ARG A 321 7.29 -3.31 -36.66
N ARG A 322 7.01 -2.20 -37.33
CA ARG A 322 6.35 -2.17 -38.65
C ARG A 322 7.29 -1.57 -39.68
N GLN A 323 7.34 -2.18 -40.86
CA GLN A 323 8.04 -1.58 -42.00
C GLN A 323 7.19 -0.40 -42.49
N VAL A 324 7.78 0.80 -42.49
CA VAL A 324 7.13 2.00 -43.04
C VAL A 324 7.72 2.26 -44.41
N GLU A 325 6.86 2.52 -45.40
CA GLU A 325 7.28 2.78 -46.76
C GLU A 325 8.22 4.00 -46.80
N GLY A 326 9.38 3.86 -47.45
CA GLY A 326 10.41 4.89 -47.51
C GLY A 326 11.35 4.97 -46.31
N GLN A 327 11.25 4.09 -45.31
CA GLN A 327 12.19 4.00 -44.19
C GLN A 327 13.03 2.72 -44.29
N GLU A 328 14.36 2.83 -44.13
CA GLU A 328 15.26 1.66 -44.17
C GLU A 328 15.08 0.72 -42.98
N ARG A 329 14.67 1.26 -41.83
CA ARG A 329 14.49 0.48 -40.59
C ARG A 329 13.02 0.43 -40.20
N PRO A 330 12.51 -0.73 -39.75
CA PRO A 330 11.19 -0.84 -39.15
C PRO A 330 11.04 0.15 -37.98
N GLN A 331 9.92 0.87 -37.95
CA GLN A 331 9.62 1.78 -36.85
C GLN A 331 8.92 1.04 -35.72
N ALA A 332 9.23 1.44 -34.49
CA ALA A 332 8.50 1.00 -33.31
C ALA A 332 7.08 1.57 -33.36
N VAL A 333 6.08 0.70 -33.27
CA VAL A 333 4.66 1.08 -33.23
C VAL A 333 4.05 0.45 -31.99
N ARG A 334 3.29 1.25 -31.24
CA ARG A 334 2.40 0.73 -30.20
C ARG A 334 0.98 0.80 -30.70
N GLU A 335 0.22 -0.26 -30.46
CA GLU A 335 -1.16 -0.36 -30.88
C GLU A 335 -2.02 -0.68 -29.67
N LEU A 336 -3.16 -0.01 -29.58
CA LEU A 336 -4.23 -0.37 -28.68
C LEU A 336 -5.23 -1.21 -29.46
N LEU A 337 -5.49 -2.42 -28.96
CA LEU A 337 -6.49 -3.31 -29.51
C LEU A 337 -7.59 -3.55 -28.50
N VAL A 338 -8.78 -3.85 -29.03
CA VAL A 338 -9.89 -4.39 -28.26
C VAL A 338 -10.17 -5.80 -28.78
N VAL A 339 -10.25 -6.75 -27.86
CA VAL A 339 -10.39 -8.19 -28.15
C VAL A 339 -11.56 -8.76 -27.36
N PRO A 340 -12.48 -9.54 -27.96
CA PRO A 340 -13.45 -10.30 -27.20
C PRO A 340 -12.76 -11.27 -26.24
N SER A 341 -13.14 -11.23 -24.96
CA SER A 341 -12.51 -12.04 -23.90
C SER A 341 -12.70 -13.55 -24.05
N ASP A 342 -13.63 -13.97 -24.91
CA ASP A 342 -13.92 -15.36 -25.25
C ASP A 342 -13.20 -15.84 -26.52
N GLY A 343 -12.42 -14.97 -27.19
CA GLY A 343 -11.75 -15.29 -28.44
C GLY A 343 -12.70 -15.46 -29.64
N SER A 344 -13.95 -15.01 -29.53
CA SER A 344 -14.97 -15.19 -30.57
C SER A 344 -14.70 -14.39 -31.86
N ALA A 345 -13.89 -13.34 -31.80
CA ALA A 345 -13.51 -12.54 -32.97
C ALA A 345 -12.06 -12.06 -32.90
N GLN A 346 -11.56 -11.65 -34.06
CA GLN A 346 -10.22 -11.09 -34.19
C GLN A 346 -10.10 -9.74 -33.47
N PRO A 347 -8.92 -9.41 -32.91
CA PRO A 347 -8.65 -8.09 -32.35
C PRO A 347 -8.92 -6.96 -33.32
N LYS A 348 -9.50 -5.89 -32.81
CA LYS A 348 -9.68 -4.63 -33.54
C LYS A 348 -8.66 -3.62 -33.05
N VAL A 349 -7.82 -3.11 -33.96
CA VAL A 349 -6.95 -1.96 -33.65
C VAL A 349 -7.83 -0.71 -33.54
N VAL A 350 -7.79 -0.06 -32.37
CA VAL A 350 -8.57 1.16 -32.10
C VAL A 350 -7.69 2.41 -32.10
N MET A 351 -6.39 2.25 -31.84
CA MET A 351 -5.43 3.36 -31.92
C MET A 351 -4.02 2.85 -32.24
N GLN A 352 -3.27 3.65 -33.02
CA GLN A 352 -1.84 3.48 -33.23
C GLN A 352 -1.10 4.72 -32.73
N SER A 353 -0.07 4.54 -31.91
CA SER A 353 0.77 5.63 -31.41
C SER A 353 2.20 5.17 -31.21
N GLN A 354 3.18 6.05 -31.41
CA GLN A 354 4.57 5.77 -31.04
C GLN A 354 4.78 5.78 -29.51
N TYR A 355 3.82 6.36 -28.78
CA TYR A 355 3.96 6.74 -27.38
C TYR A 355 2.71 6.40 -26.56
N LEU A 356 2.20 5.17 -26.73
CA LEU A 356 1.15 4.62 -25.89
C LEU A 356 1.72 4.09 -24.57
N GLY A 357 1.23 4.60 -23.44
CA GLY A 357 1.58 4.13 -22.10
C GLY A 357 0.76 2.92 -21.64
N GLU A 358 0.74 2.68 -20.33
CA GLU A 358 -0.21 1.72 -19.74
C GLU A 358 -1.65 2.24 -19.95
N ILE A 359 -2.60 1.30 -19.90
CA ILE A 359 -4.01 1.52 -20.23
C ILE A 359 -4.86 1.15 -19.02
N ALA A 360 -6.06 1.72 -18.93
CA ALA A 360 -7.11 1.32 -17.99
C ALA A 360 -8.49 1.64 -18.56
N TRP A 361 -9.52 0.92 -18.12
CA TRP A 361 -10.90 1.29 -18.46
C TRP A 361 -11.43 2.33 -17.48
N ASN A 362 -12.16 3.31 -17.99
CA ASN A 362 -13.02 4.17 -17.20
C ASN A 362 -14.40 3.48 -17.10
N PRO A 363 -14.79 2.95 -15.92
CA PRO A 363 -16.06 2.23 -15.78
C PRO A 363 -17.29 3.13 -15.88
N ALA A 364 -17.15 4.44 -15.67
CA ALA A 364 -18.24 5.39 -15.80
C ALA A 364 -18.58 5.70 -17.28
N THR A 365 -17.56 5.79 -18.14
CA THR A 365 -17.74 6.15 -19.57
C THR A 365 -17.68 4.94 -20.51
N GLY A 366 -17.12 3.81 -20.05
CA GLY A 366 -16.83 2.66 -20.91
C GLY A 366 -15.73 2.93 -21.93
N ARG A 367 -14.87 3.93 -21.70
CA ARG A 367 -13.74 4.26 -22.57
C ARG A 367 -12.42 3.77 -22.01
N ILE A 368 -11.40 3.73 -22.86
CA ILE A 368 -10.06 3.29 -22.48
C ILE A 368 -9.20 4.53 -22.23
N GLY A 369 -8.84 4.75 -20.97
CA GLY A 369 -7.86 5.73 -20.56
C GLY A 369 -6.44 5.28 -20.91
N ALA A 370 -5.64 6.18 -21.48
CA ALA A 370 -4.26 5.91 -21.78
C ALA A 370 -3.40 7.17 -21.72
N ARG A 371 -2.11 6.99 -21.43
CA ARG A 371 -1.11 8.05 -21.65
C ARG A 371 -0.74 8.10 -23.13
N HIS A 372 -0.83 9.28 -23.73
CA HIS A 372 -0.50 9.56 -25.13
C HIS A 372 0.48 10.73 -25.25
N TYR A 373 1.41 10.70 -26.20
CA TYR A 373 2.26 11.85 -26.53
C TYR A 373 1.92 12.40 -27.90
N GLU A 374 1.62 13.69 -27.96
CA GLU A 374 1.48 14.42 -29.21
C GLU A 374 2.60 15.47 -29.33
N ARG A 375 3.24 15.57 -30.50
CA ARG A 375 4.42 16.44 -30.72
C ARG A 375 4.20 17.92 -30.35
N ARG A 376 2.97 18.43 -30.48
CA ARG A 376 2.65 19.84 -30.21
C ARG A 376 2.19 20.09 -28.78
N GLN A 377 1.59 19.09 -28.14
CA GLN A 377 0.92 19.25 -26.84
C GLN A 377 1.68 18.56 -25.69
N GLY A 378 2.62 17.66 -26.00
CA GLY A 378 3.37 16.92 -25.00
C GLY A 378 2.67 15.64 -24.57
N TRP A 379 2.98 15.17 -23.36
CA TRP A 379 2.32 14.00 -22.78
C TRP A 379 0.97 14.40 -22.18
N MET A 380 -0.06 13.63 -22.50
CA MET A 380 -1.42 13.86 -22.04
C MET A 380 -2.10 12.54 -21.67
N LEU A 381 -3.17 12.68 -20.90
CA LEU A 381 -4.11 11.62 -20.62
C LEU A 381 -5.27 11.75 -21.61
N VAL A 382 -5.63 10.64 -22.25
CA VAL A 382 -6.74 10.59 -23.21
C VAL A 382 -7.67 9.44 -22.87
N GLU A 383 -8.96 9.64 -23.15
CA GLU A 383 -9.94 8.57 -23.22
C GLU A 383 -10.21 8.22 -24.69
N ILE A 384 -10.19 6.92 -24.97
CA ILE A 384 -10.32 6.38 -26.32
C ILE A 384 -11.60 5.57 -26.37
N ASP A 385 -12.47 5.91 -27.31
CA ASP A 385 -13.68 5.16 -27.59
C ASP A 385 -13.33 3.79 -28.20
N PRO A 386 -13.73 2.67 -27.58
CA PRO A 386 -13.30 1.33 -27.99
C PRO A 386 -13.93 0.88 -29.32
N GLU A 387 -14.96 1.57 -29.81
CA GLU A 387 -15.62 1.24 -31.07
C GLU A 387 -15.10 2.09 -32.23
N SER A 388 -15.01 3.40 -32.05
CA SER A 388 -14.64 4.35 -33.10
C SER A 388 -13.15 4.69 -33.11
N GLY A 389 -12.44 4.50 -32.00
CA GLY A 389 -11.09 5.02 -31.79
C GLY A 389 -11.05 6.53 -31.59
N ALA A 390 -12.20 7.18 -31.40
CA ALA A 390 -12.26 8.62 -31.12
C ALA A 390 -11.53 8.93 -29.81
N VAL A 391 -10.69 9.96 -29.85
CA VAL A 391 -9.83 10.38 -28.74
C VAL A 391 -10.41 11.64 -28.12
N GLU A 392 -10.62 11.64 -26.82
CA GLU A 392 -11.03 12.78 -26.03
C GLU A 392 -9.98 13.08 -24.96
N GLU A 393 -9.60 14.35 -24.82
CA GLU A 393 -8.59 14.77 -23.86
C GLU A 393 -9.20 14.89 -22.45
N THR A 394 -8.51 14.34 -21.45
CA THR A 394 -8.88 14.54 -20.04
C THR A 394 -8.25 15.82 -19.51
N GLU A 395 -9.01 16.63 -18.76
CA GLU A 395 -8.45 17.80 -18.08
C GLU A 395 -7.51 17.37 -16.94
N LEU A 396 -6.24 17.81 -17.02
CA LEU A 396 -5.20 17.50 -16.05
C LEU A 396 -4.81 18.77 -15.25
N PRO A 397 -4.51 18.65 -13.93
CA PRO A 397 -4.18 19.77 -13.06
C PRO A 397 -2.96 20.58 -13.53
N ASP A 398 -1.93 19.92 -14.07
CA ASP A 398 -0.75 20.58 -14.66
C ASP A 398 -0.31 19.89 -15.94
N LYS A 399 -0.71 20.43 -17.10
CA LYS A 399 -0.37 19.89 -18.43
C LYS A 399 1.13 19.89 -18.77
N ARG A 400 2.00 20.50 -17.95
CA ARG A 400 3.44 20.60 -18.23
C ARG A 400 4.23 19.41 -17.72
N LEU A 401 3.68 18.63 -16.79
CA LEU A 401 4.33 17.48 -16.20
C LEU A 401 3.93 16.18 -16.91
N PRO A 402 4.85 15.22 -17.07
CA PRO A 402 4.50 13.91 -17.61
C PRO A 402 3.68 13.12 -16.58
N TYR A 403 2.43 12.81 -16.93
CA TYR A 403 1.61 11.83 -16.22
C TYR A 403 1.91 10.43 -16.72
N TYR A 404 1.89 9.48 -15.81
CA TYR A 404 1.87 8.05 -16.06
C TYR A 404 0.39 7.61 -16.09
N ALA A 405 0.13 6.38 -16.52
CA ALA A 405 -1.21 5.95 -16.91
C ALA A 405 -2.30 6.21 -15.86
N PRO A 406 -3.58 6.25 -16.27
CA PRO A 406 -4.69 6.41 -15.33
C PRO A 406 -5.17 5.08 -14.77
N TRP A 407 -5.76 5.11 -13.58
CA TRP A 407 -6.47 3.99 -12.99
C TRP A 407 -7.72 4.47 -12.27
N TRP A 408 -8.88 3.96 -12.65
CA TRP A 408 -10.16 4.29 -12.01
C TRP A 408 -10.48 3.32 -10.89
N SER A 409 -11.21 3.79 -9.88
CA SER A 409 -11.92 2.91 -8.96
C SER A 409 -13.04 2.16 -9.68
N ASP A 410 -13.44 0.99 -9.17
CA ASP A 410 -14.46 0.14 -9.80
C ASP A 410 -15.81 0.86 -10.03
N ASP A 411 -16.17 1.78 -9.13
CA ASP A 411 -17.38 2.60 -9.24
C ASP A 411 -17.22 3.82 -10.17
N GLY A 412 -16.00 4.06 -10.68
CA GLY A 412 -15.65 5.18 -11.54
C GLY A 412 -15.62 6.54 -10.85
N SER A 413 -15.73 6.60 -9.52
CA SER A 413 -15.80 7.87 -8.79
C SER A 413 -14.43 8.51 -8.55
N LYS A 414 -13.38 7.70 -8.41
CA LYS A 414 -12.01 8.14 -8.19
C LYS A 414 -11.11 7.80 -9.38
N LEU A 415 -10.11 8.65 -9.59
CA LEU A 415 -9.04 8.45 -10.55
C LEU A 415 -7.71 8.61 -9.84
N LEU A 416 -6.84 7.64 -10.05
CA LEU A 416 -5.46 7.64 -9.63
C LEU A 416 -4.54 7.84 -10.83
N VAL A 417 -3.59 8.76 -10.70
CA VAL A 417 -2.56 9.01 -11.70
C VAL A 417 -1.20 9.17 -11.02
N ALA A 418 -0.16 8.58 -11.60
CA ALA A 418 1.22 8.91 -11.22
C ALA A 418 1.71 10.11 -12.05
N ARG A 419 2.55 10.99 -11.51
CA ARG A 419 3.24 12.04 -12.27
C ARG A 419 4.69 12.20 -11.82
N ARG A 420 5.50 12.88 -12.61
CA ARG A 420 6.81 13.37 -12.14
C ARG A 420 6.59 14.52 -11.15
N GLY A 421 7.16 14.39 -9.96
CA GLY A 421 7.14 15.40 -8.89
C GLY A 421 8.39 16.29 -8.90
N SER A 422 8.84 16.64 -7.71
CA SER A 422 9.93 17.59 -7.46
C SER A 422 11.29 17.08 -7.96
N GLN A 423 12.14 18.01 -8.39
CA GLN A 423 13.54 17.70 -8.71
C GLN A 423 14.36 17.57 -7.42
N LEU A 424 15.16 16.51 -7.34
CA LEU A 424 16.06 16.22 -6.23
C LEU A 424 17.45 16.87 -6.45
N PRO A 425 18.25 17.09 -5.40
CA PRO A 425 19.55 17.77 -5.50
C PRO A 425 20.56 17.11 -6.43
N ASP A 426 20.46 15.80 -6.64
CA ASP A 426 21.30 15.01 -7.56
C ASP A 426 20.85 15.12 -9.03
N GLY A 427 19.80 15.89 -9.31
CA GLY A 427 19.21 16.07 -10.63
C GLY A 427 18.15 15.03 -11.01
N SER A 428 17.90 14.02 -10.16
CA SER A 428 16.78 13.09 -10.30
C SER A 428 15.45 13.75 -9.89
N PHE A 429 14.34 13.00 -9.94
CA PHE A 429 13.01 13.53 -9.60
C PHE A 429 12.23 12.53 -8.75
N THR A 430 11.32 13.03 -7.92
CA THR A 430 10.29 12.19 -7.30
C THR A 430 9.18 11.85 -8.30
N TYR A 431 8.37 10.88 -7.93
CA TYR A 431 7.13 10.50 -8.58
C TYR A 431 6.01 10.60 -7.56
N ASP A 432 4.97 11.38 -7.89
CA ASP A 432 3.81 11.58 -7.02
C ASP A 432 2.66 10.68 -7.50
N LEU A 433 1.99 10.00 -6.58
CA LEU A 433 0.66 9.44 -6.80
C LEU A 433 -0.38 10.47 -6.42
N LEU A 434 -1.29 10.77 -7.35
CA LEU A 434 -2.43 11.62 -7.12
C LEU A 434 -3.70 10.80 -7.12
N VAL A 435 -4.57 11.06 -6.16
CA VAL A 435 -5.93 10.52 -6.13
C VAL A 435 -6.90 11.69 -6.05
N GLY A 436 -7.94 11.65 -6.89
CA GLY A 436 -8.99 12.67 -6.89
C GLY A 436 -10.27 12.17 -7.55
N PRO A 437 -11.29 13.03 -7.63
CA PRO A 437 -12.52 12.75 -8.38
C PRO A 437 -12.21 12.45 -9.85
N ALA A 438 -12.80 11.41 -10.41
CA ALA A 438 -12.57 11.01 -11.80
C ALA A 438 -13.01 12.07 -12.82
N THR A 439 -13.97 12.92 -12.45
CA THR A 439 -14.50 13.98 -13.30
C THR A 439 -13.70 15.27 -13.26
N ASP A 440 -12.85 15.46 -12.24
CA ASP A 440 -12.09 16.69 -12.04
C ASP A 440 -10.82 16.44 -11.23
N LEU A 441 -9.72 16.25 -11.97
CA LEU A 441 -8.40 16.05 -11.39
C LEU A 441 -7.77 17.34 -10.84
N THR A 442 -8.38 18.52 -11.01
CA THR A 442 -7.83 19.76 -10.42
C THR A 442 -7.85 19.75 -8.90
N SER A 443 -8.75 18.95 -8.32
CA SER A 443 -8.87 18.72 -6.88
C SER A 443 -8.09 17.50 -6.37
N ALA A 444 -7.32 16.83 -7.24
CA ALA A 444 -6.57 15.63 -6.87
C ALA A 444 -5.46 15.96 -5.86
N GLN A 445 -5.34 15.10 -4.85
CA GLN A 445 -4.36 15.24 -3.78
C GLN A 445 -3.19 14.31 -4.02
N VAL A 446 -1.97 14.78 -3.71
CA VAL A 446 -0.80 13.90 -3.66
C VAL A 446 -0.93 13.04 -2.41
N VAL A 447 -1.07 11.73 -2.61
CA VAL A 447 -1.26 10.74 -1.54
C VAL A 447 0.01 9.94 -1.24
N TYR A 448 0.99 9.98 -2.14
CA TYR A 448 2.31 9.36 -1.95
C TYR A 448 3.34 9.99 -2.89
N SER A 449 4.59 10.12 -2.44
CA SER A 449 5.72 10.56 -3.25
C SER A 449 6.92 9.65 -3.05
N SER A 450 7.59 9.27 -4.13
CA SER A 450 8.73 8.33 -4.08
C SER A 450 9.81 8.65 -5.10
N SER A 451 11.05 8.23 -4.85
CA SER A 451 12.12 8.27 -5.86
C SER A 451 11.93 7.21 -6.95
N GLN A 452 11.11 6.19 -6.70
CA GLN A 452 10.77 5.13 -7.64
C GLN A 452 9.38 5.38 -8.23
N LEU A 453 9.22 5.21 -9.55
CA LEU A 453 7.92 5.32 -10.19
C LEU A 453 7.01 4.19 -9.71
N PRO A 454 5.89 4.49 -9.04
CA PRO A 454 4.87 3.50 -8.75
C PRO A 454 4.26 3.00 -10.05
N ARG A 455 4.09 1.68 -10.17
CA ARG A 455 3.60 1.02 -11.38
C ARG A 455 2.34 0.23 -11.07
N ARG A 456 1.45 0.18 -12.05
CA ARG A 456 0.25 -0.66 -12.06
C ARG A 456 -0.56 -0.60 -10.75
N PRO A 457 -0.85 0.60 -10.22
CA PRO A 457 -1.69 0.70 -9.07
C PRO A 457 -3.11 0.18 -9.36
N VAL A 458 -3.73 -0.37 -8.35
CA VAL A 458 -5.10 -0.89 -8.41
C VAL A 458 -5.82 -0.49 -7.14
N PHE A 459 -7.07 -0.03 -7.28
CA PHE A 459 -7.94 0.25 -6.14
C PHE A 459 -8.52 -1.05 -5.58
N SER A 460 -8.73 -1.09 -4.26
CA SER A 460 -9.73 -2.00 -3.69
C SER A 460 -11.11 -1.69 -4.25
N ARG A 461 -12.03 -2.67 -4.24
CA ARG A 461 -13.36 -2.51 -4.83
C ARG A 461 -14.19 -1.39 -4.21
N ASP A 462 -14.05 -1.17 -2.92
CA ASP A 462 -14.67 -0.03 -2.20
C ASP A 462 -13.93 1.30 -2.43
N GLY A 463 -12.83 1.28 -3.19
CA GLY A 463 -12.00 2.43 -3.50
C GLY A 463 -11.27 3.00 -2.28
N SER A 464 -11.17 2.27 -1.17
CA SER A 464 -10.57 2.76 0.08
C SER A 464 -9.05 2.52 0.17
N ILE A 465 -8.52 1.53 -0.53
CA ILE A 465 -7.10 1.15 -0.56
C ILE A 465 -6.58 1.24 -1.99
N VAL A 466 -5.30 1.59 -2.11
CA VAL A 466 -4.52 1.52 -3.34
C VAL A 466 -3.38 0.54 -3.12
N LEU A 467 -3.25 -0.43 -4.03
CA LEU A 467 -2.04 -1.23 -4.18
C LEU A 467 -1.19 -0.65 -5.28
N PHE A 468 0.13 -0.76 -5.19
CA PHE A 468 1.03 -0.41 -6.29
C PHE A 468 2.35 -1.16 -6.19
N ALA A 469 3.07 -1.25 -7.30
CA ALA A 469 4.37 -1.90 -7.36
C ALA A 469 5.50 -0.87 -7.50
N THR A 470 6.64 -1.10 -6.84
CA THR A 470 7.88 -0.36 -7.08
C THR A 470 9.05 -1.32 -7.35
N PRO A 471 10.05 -0.93 -8.16
CA PRO A 471 11.32 -1.65 -8.18
C PRO A 471 11.93 -1.69 -6.78
N GLY A 472 12.24 -2.89 -6.28
CA GLY A 472 12.89 -3.08 -4.99
C GLY A 472 14.37 -2.66 -5.01
N PRO A 473 15.00 -2.52 -3.82
CA PRO A 473 16.39 -2.07 -3.69
C PRO A 473 17.43 -3.04 -4.29
N VAL A 474 17.06 -4.31 -4.48
CA VAL A 474 17.88 -5.32 -5.17
C VAL A 474 17.46 -5.38 -6.64
N SER A 475 18.42 -5.21 -7.56
CA SER A 475 18.15 -5.19 -9.01
C SER A 475 17.31 -6.40 -9.45
N GLY A 476 16.14 -6.16 -10.04
CA GLY A 476 15.27 -7.20 -10.59
C GLY A 476 14.16 -7.71 -9.66
N ARG A 477 14.08 -7.25 -8.41
CA ARG A 477 12.94 -7.55 -7.53
C ARG A 477 11.90 -6.44 -7.57
N ILE A 478 10.63 -6.79 -7.54
CA ILE A 478 9.51 -5.83 -7.41
C ILE A 478 8.90 -6.00 -6.02
N SER A 479 8.66 -4.87 -5.37
CA SER A 479 7.93 -4.79 -4.11
C SER A 479 6.50 -4.30 -4.36
N ILE A 480 5.52 -4.95 -3.75
CA ILE A 480 4.14 -4.49 -3.74
C ILE A 480 3.91 -3.72 -2.44
N TRP A 481 3.19 -2.61 -2.53
CA TRP A 481 2.83 -1.74 -1.43
C TRP A 481 1.32 -1.52 -1.40
N ALA A 482 0.80 -1.26 -0.22
CA ALA A 482 -0.61 -0.97 0.03
C ALA A 482 -0.73 0.30 0.88
N MET A 483 -1.67 1.18 0.54
CA MET A 483 -1.94 2.41 1.29
C MET A 483 -3.42 2.80 1.21
N PRO A 484 -3.96 3.55 2.17
CA PRO A 484 -5.25 4.21 2.02
C PRO A 484 -5.29 5.13 0.81
N SER A 485 -6.38 5.10 0.04
CA SER A 485 -6.55 5.91 -1.16
C SER A 485 -6.69 7.40 -0.89
N ASP A 486 -6.99 7.78 0.35
CA ASP A 486 -7.06 9.16 0.81
C ASP A 486 -5.70 9.69 1.30
N GLY A 487 -4.63 8.87 1.26
CA GLY A 487 -3.32 9.25 1.76
C GLY A 487 -3.26 9.48 3.26
N SER A 488 -4.24 8.97 4.02
CA SER A 488 -4.27 9.13 5.49
C SER A 488 -3.11 8.46 6.21
N ARG A 489 -2.44 7.50 5.56
CA ARG A 489 -1.28 6.74 6.05
C ARG A 489 -0.27 6.50 4.93
N GLU A 490 0.98 6.31 5.31
CA GLU A 490 2.04 5.90 4.38
C GLU A 490 1.86 4.47 3.87
N PRO A 491 2.44 4.12 2.69
CA PRO A 491 2.34 2.78 2.15
C PRO A 491 3.14 1.75 2.93
N VAL A 492 2.51 0.60 3.19
CA VAL A 492 3.14 -0.54 3.85
C VAL A 492 3.51 -1.60 2.82
N LEU A 493 4.64 -2.26 3.07
CA LEU A 493 5.21 -3.28 2.20
C LEU A 493 4.42 -4.60 2.29
N VAL A 494 3.77 -4.95 1.19
CA VAL A 494 2.89 -6.12 1.06
C VAL A 494 3.68 -7.38 0.70
N ASP A 495 4.54 -7.28 -0.31
CA ASP A 495 5.35 -8.39 -0.79
C ASP A 495 6.71 -7.84 -1.23
N ARG A 496 7.79 -8.37 -0.62
CA ARG A 496 9.18 -8.01 -0.94
C ARG A 496 9.71 -8.66 -2.21
N ASN A 497 9.04 -9.70 -2.71
CA ASN A 497 9.57 -10.56 -3.76
C ASN A 497 8.48 -11.04 -4.71
N ALA A 498 7.70 -10.11 -5.25
CA ALA A 498 6.61 -10.42 -6.16
C ALA A 498 7.08 -10.81 -7.60
N GLY A 499 8.40 -10.99 -7.81
CA GLY A 499 9.00 -11.33 -9.11
C GLY A 499 9.14 -10.14 -10.07
N SER A 500 9.74 -10.36 -11.24
CA SER A 500 10.14 -9.27 -12.17
C SER A 500 8.98 -8.56 -12.89
N TYR A 501 7.74 -9.03 -12.74
CA TYR A 501 6.56 -8.54 -13.47
C TYR A 501 5.26 -8.48 -12.63
N ALA A 502 5.38 -8.23 -11.33
CA ALA A 502 4.22 -8.12 -10.44
C ALA A 502 3.24 -7.04 -10.92
N SER A 503 2.00 -7.45 -11.12
CA SER A 503 0.85 -6.57 -11.38
C SER A 503 -0.21 -7.00 -10.38
N PRO A 504 -0.36 -6.32 -9.24
CA PRO A 504 -1.38 -6.71 -8.29
C PRO A 504 -2.73 -6.66 -9.00
N SER A 505 -3.53 -7.72 -8.86
CA SER A 505 -4.92 -7.74 -9.30
C SER A 505 -5.78 -8.30 -8.18
N LEU A 506 -6.98 -7.77 -8.03
CA LEU A 506 -7.90 -8.14 -6.96
C LEU A 506 -9.02 -9.03 -7.46
N THR A 507 -9.45 -9.98 -6.64
CA THR A 507 -10.74 -10.65 -6.85
C THR A 507 -11.89 -9.67 -6.72
N PRO A 508 -13.08 -10.02 -7.26
CA PRO A 508 -14.25 -9.17 -7.19
C PRO A 508 -14.67 -8.88 -5.76
N ASP A 509 -14.53 -9.82 -4.84
CA ASP A 509 -14.88 -9.56 -3.45
C ASP A 509 -13.84 -8.69 -2.72
N GLY A 510 -12.77 -8.28 -3.41
CA GLY A 510 -11.69 -7.47 -2.84
C GLY A 510 -11.01 -8.19 -1.70
N ARG A 511 -10.96 -9.54 -1.76
CA ARG A 511 -10.39 -10.44 -0.76
C ARG A 511 -9.15 -11.20 -1.21
N PHE A 512 -8.79 -11.22 -2.49
CA PHE A 512 -7.58 -11.92 -2.92
C PHE A 512 -6.73 -11.11 -3.89
N MET A 513 -5.43 -11.04 -3.60
CA MET A 513 -4.44 -10.44 -4.49
C MET A 513 -3.75 -11.52 -5.33
N LEU A 514 -3.84 -11.41 -6.65
CA LEU A 514 -3.09 -12.23 -7.60
C LEU A 514 -1.75 -11.57 -7.90
N THR A 515 -0.66 -12.32 -7.71
CA THR A 515 0.69 -11.91 -8.09
C THR A 515 1.32 -12.99 -8.96
N THR A 516 1.88 -12.63 -10.10
CA THR A 516 2.63 -13.58 -10.96
C THR A 516 4.05 -13.74 -10.41
N ARG A 517 4.39 -14.92 -9.87
CA ARG A 517 5.78 -15.25 -9.51
C ARG A 517 6.52 -15.76 -10.73
N GLU A 518 7.65 -15.13 -11.05
CA GLU A 518 8.61 -15.72 -11.98
C GLU A 518 9.52 -16.64 -11.14
N GLN A 519 9.35 -17.96 -11.23
CA GLN A 519 10.48 -18.84 -10.90
C GLN A 519 11.58 -18.51 -11.90
N MET A 520 12.78 -18.17 -11.41
CA MET A 520 13.98 -18.29 -12.22
C MET A 520 14.10 -19.77 -12.60
N LEU A 521 13.50 -20.15 -13.74
CA LEU A 521 13.89 -21.35 -14.46
C LEU A 521 15.36 -21.16 -14.83
N SER A 522 16.22 -21.75 -14.01
CA SER A 522 17.61 -22.10 -14.24
C SER A 522 18.29 -21.35 -15.40
N ARG A 523 19.17 -20.41 -15.05
CA ARG A 523 20.43 -20.27 -15.76
C ARG A 523 21.58 -20.62 -14.84
#